data_AF-A0A660PNH1-F1
#
_entry.id   AF-A0A660PNH1-F1
#
_cell.length_a   1.000
_cell.length_b   1.000
_cell.length_c   1.000
_cell.angle_alpha   90.00
_cell.angle_beta   90.00
_cell.angle_gamma   90.00
#
_symmetry.space_group_name_H-M   'P 1'
#
loop_
_entity.id
_entity.type
_entity.pdbx_description
1 polymer ?
#
loop_
_entity_poly.entity_id
_entity_poly.type
_entity_poly.pdbx_seq_one_letter_code
_entity_poly.pdbx_strand_id
1 'polypeptide(L)'
;VTAAIVLMFSISFYFKGDPLPPSLALFFKISVGAGFIVGIVRIIRRFSNLYVRTISSPDDHFSLWLLTAWFALGFLAASNDISESEWQSYWFFILGSFFLVYVPFSKISHYLYYPFTRFYLGKSLGRRGVFPYKRVQS
;
A
#
# COMPACT_ATOMS: atom_id res chain seq x y z
N VAL A 1 1.74 -0.33 3.95
CA VAL A 1 0.47 -0.68 3.26
C VAL A 1 -0.29 -1.73 4.06
N THR A 2 0.28 -2.93 4.26
CA THR A 2 -0.37 -4.03 4.99
C THR A 2 -0.91 -3.62 6.37
N ALA A 3 -0.12 -2.91 7.18
CA ALA A 3 -0.58 -2.42 8.48
C ALA A 3 -1.81 -1.50 8.40
N ALA A 4 -1.91 -0.64 7.38
CA ALA A 4 -3.07 0.24 7.18
C ALA A 4 -4.30 -0.54 6.69
N ILE A 5 -4.11 -1.55 5.84
CA ILE A 5 -5.19 -2.47 5.44
C ILE A 5 -5.70 -3.21 6.67
N VAL A 6 -4.81 -3.79 7.47
CA VAL A 6 -5.17 -4.50 8.71
C VAL A 6 -5.90 -3.56 9.66
N LEU A 7 -5.42 -2.32 9.85
CA LEU A 7 -6.11 -1.31 10.66
C LEU A 7 -7.54 -1.06 10.17
N MET A 8 -7.74 -0.91 8.86
CA MET A 8 -9.07 -0.72 8.25
C MET A 8 -10.01 -1.88 8.58
N PHE A 9 -9.54 -3.13 8.45
CA PHE A 9 -10.33 -4.30 8.82
C PHE A 9 -10.55 -4.43 10.34
N SER A 10 -9.55 -4.10 11.17
CA SER A 10 -9.65 -4.12 12.63
C SER A 10 -10.72 -3.16 13.14
N ILE A 11 -10.71 -1.91 12.67
CA ILE A 11 -11.72 -0.90 13.04
C ILE A 11 -13.11 -1.34 12.57
N SER A 12 -13.23 -1.86 11.34
CA SER A 12 -14.53 -2.18 10.75
C SER A 12 -15.19 -3.44 11.33
N PHE A 13 -14.42 -4.50 11.59
CA PHE A 13 -14.97 -5.81 11.96
C PHE A 13 -14.79 -6.18 13.44
N TYR A 14 -13.72 -5.75 14.10
CA TYR A 14 -13.37 -6.23 15.45
C TYR A 14 -13.68 -5.21 16.55
N PHE A 15 -13.36 -3.94 16.32
CA PHE A 15 -13.47 -2.87 17.32
C PHE A 15 -14.55 -1.87 16.93
N LYS A 16 -15.70 -2.38 16.45
CA LYS A 16 -16.81 -1.59 15.89
C LYS A 16 -17.42 -0.67 16.95
N GLY A 17 -16.84 0.51 17.13
CA GLY A 17 -17.21 1.51 18.13
C GLY A 17 -16.33 1.50 19.38
N ASP A 18 -15.61 0.42 19.68
CA ASP A 18 -14.72 0.40 20.85
C ASP A 18 -13.32 0.91 20.50
N PRO A 19 -12.65 1.67 21.39
CA PRO A 19 -11.29 2.10 21.17
C PRO A 19 -10.35 0.88 21.11
N LEU A 20 -9.34 0.95 20.24
CA LEU A 20 -8.34 -0.11 20.15
C LEU A 20 -7.53 -0.18 21.46
N PRO A 21 -7.06 -1.37 21.87
CA PRO A 21 -6.10 -1.49 22.97
C PRO A 21 -4.91 -0.55 22.77
N PRO A 22 -4.45 0.18 23.80
CA PRO A 22 -3.43 1.23 23.63
C PRO A 22 -2.14 0.77 22.94
N SER A 23 -1.69 -0.45 23.24
CA SER A 23 -0.50 -1.06 22.63
C SER A 23 -0.69 -1.31 21.13
N LEU A 24 -1.88 -1.77 20.72
CA LEU A 24 -2.22 -2.05 19.33
C LEU A 24 -2.41 -0.75 18.54
N ALA A 25 -3.10 0.24 19.13
CA ALA A 25 -3.24 1.57 18.55
C ALA A 25 -1.86 2.23 18.32
N LEU A 26 -0.95 2.13 19.28
CA LEU A 26 0.42 2.64 19.16
C LEU A 26 1.20 1.93 18.05
N PHE A 27 1.10 0.60 17.96
CA PHE A 27 1.74 -0.17 16.88
C PHE A 27 1.28 0.31 15.50
N PHE A 28 -0.03 0.52 15.32
CA PHE A 28 -0.57 1.03 14.06
C PHE A 28 -0.15 2.48 13.80
N LYS A 29 -0.20 3.36 14.81
CA LYS A 29 0.27 4.76 14.68
C LYS A 29 1.72 4.83 14.23
N ILE A 30 2.62 4.08 14.86
CA ILE A 30 4.04 4.07 14.50
C ILE A 30 4.21 3.53 13.08
N SER A 31 3.60 2.38 12.76
CA SER A 31 3.76 1.72 11.47
C SER A 31 3.21 2.55 10.31
N VAL A 32 2.01 3.11 10.48
CA VAL A 32 1.34 3.94 9.46
C VAL A 32 2.01 5.31 9.37
N GLY A 33 2.36 5.92 10.50
CA GLY A 33 3.09 7.19 10.56
C GLY A 33 4.47 7.12 9.88
N ALA A 34 5.23 6.04 10.12
CA ALA A 34 6.47 5.81 9.39
C ALA A 34 6.23 5.69 7.86
N GLY A 35 5.16 4.99 7.47
CA GLY A 35 4.73 4.91 6.06
C GLY A 35 4.40 6.28 5.46
N PHE A 36 3.73 7.15 6.20
CA PHE A 36 3.42 8.52 5.79
C PHE A 36 4.68 9.35 5.57
N ILE A 37 5.63 9.31 6.51
CA ILE A 37 6.92 10.02 6.39
C ILE A 37 7.67 9.55 5.15
N VAL A 38 7.74 8.23 4.92
CA VAL A 38 8.35 7.67 3.71
C VAL A 38 7.62 8.15 2.45
N GLY A 39 6.29 8.24 2.48
CA GLY A 39 5.47 8.82 1.41
C GLY A 39 5.88 10.25 1.07
N ILE A 40 5.96 11.12 2.08
CA ILE A 40 6.43 12.51 1.92
C ILE A 40 7.83 12.56 1.32
N VAL A 41 8.78 11.79 1.86
CA VAL A 41 10.15 11.76 1.35
C VAL A 41 10.18 11.36 -0.12
N ARG A 42 9.36 10.38 -0.52
CA ARG A 42 9.25 9.95 -1.92
C ARG A 42 8.63 11.02 -2.80
N ILE A 43 7.63 11.76 -2.31
CA ILE A 43 7.04 12.89 -3.03
C ILE A 43 8.10 13.97 -3.26
N ILE A 44 8.79 14.39 -2.22
CA ILE A 44 9.86 15.39 -2.30
C ILE A 44 10.94 14.94 -3.31
N ARG A 45 11.44 13.71 -3.17
CA ARG A 45 12.45 13.16 -4.10
C ARG A 45 11.96 13.14 -5.55
N ARG A 46 10.67 12.88 -5.79
CA ARG A 46 10.09 12.86 -7.14
C ARG A 46 10.03 14.24 -7.77
N PHE A 47 9.75 15.28 -6.99
CA PHE A 47 9.73 16.67 -7.47
C PHE A 47 11.13 17.28 -7.58
N SER A 48 12.06 16.95 -6.67
CA SER A 48 13.42 17.49 -6.66
C SER A 48 14.34 16.86 -7.71
N ASN A 49 14.13 15.60 -8.09
CA ASN A 49 14.98 14.94 -9.07
C ASN A 49 14.43 15.13 -10.49
N LEU A 50 15.13 15.96 -11.28
CA LEU A 50 14.76 16.27 -12.67
C LEU A 50 14.60 15.00 -13.53
N TYR A 51 15.50 14.02 -13.39
CA TYR A 51 15.46 12.77 -14.14
C TYR A 51 14.23 11.91 -13.80
N VAL A 52 13.84 11.87 -12.53
CA VAL A 52 12.65 11.11 -12.11
C VAL A 52 11.39 11.82 -12.59
N ARG A 53 11.36 13.15 -12.52
CA ARG A 53 10.20 13.96 -12.94
C ARG A 53 9.90 13.82 -14.43
N THR A 54 10.91 13.77 -15.29
CA THR A 54 10.73 13.69 -16.76
C THR A 54 10.15 12.36 -17.23
N ILE A 55 10.45 11.26 -16.54
CA ILE A 55 9.95 9.93 -16.88
C ILE A 55 8.68 9.54 -16.10
N SER A 56 8.27 10.35 -15.12
CA SER A 56 7.11 10.05 -14.28
C SER A 56 5.81 10.32 -15.04
N SER A 57 4.89 9.36 -14.99
CA SER A 57 3.54 9.54 -15.52
C SER A 57 2.61 10.22 -14.50
N PRO A 58 1.43 10.72 -14.93
CA PRO A 58 0.41 11.23 -14.02
C PRO A 58 -0.04 10.20 -12.95
N ASP A 59 -0.16 8.92 -13.32
CA ASP A 59 -0.51 7.81 -12.41
C ASP A 59 0.53 7.63 -11.27
N ASP A 60 1.82 7.84 -11.56
CA ASP A 60 2.89 7.71 -10.56
C ASP A 60 2.81 8.79 -9.47
N HIS A 61 2.28 9.97 -9.82
CA HIS A 61 2.04 11.06 -8.88
C HIS A 61 0.76 10.80 -8.11
N PHE A 62 -0.33 10.52 -8.81
CA PHE A 62 -1.64 10.30 -8.19
C PHE A 62 -1.60 9.16 -7.17
N SER A 63 -1.04 8.01 -7.54
CA SER A 63 -0.91 6.86 -6.65
C SER A 63 -0.09 7.17 -5.39
N LEU A 64 0.98 7.96 -5.52
CA LEU A 64 1.83 8.35 -4.39
C LEU A 64 1.13 9.35 -3.47
N TRP A 65 0.44 10.34 -4.03
CA TRP A 65 -0.37 11.29 -3.26
C TRP A 65 -1.52 10.60 -2.54
N LEU A 66 -2.28 9.77 -3.25
CA LEU A 66 -3.39 8.99 -2.70
C LEU A 66 -2.92 8.11 -1.54
N LEU A 67 -1.83 7.36 -1.72
CA LEU A 67 -1.27 6.50 -0.68
C LEU A 67 -0.81 7.30 0.55
N THR A 68 -0.19 8.46 0.33
CA THR A 68 0.32 9.31 1.40
C THR A 68 -0.84 9.93 2.18
N ALA A 69 -1.88 10.43 1.50
CA ALA A 69 -3.09 10.93 2.15
C ALA A 69 -3.80 9.83 2.95
N TRP A 70 -3.88 8.62 2.41
CA TRP A 70 -4.48 7.49 3.10
C TRP A 70 -3.70 7.10 4.37
N PHE A 71 -2.37 7.15 4.37
CA PHE A 71 -1.57 6.96 5.59
C PHE A 71 -1.74 8.10 6.60
N ALA A 72 -1.89 9.36 6.15
CA ALA A 72 -2.17 10.48 7.05
C ALA A 72 -3.48 10.23 7.81
N LEU A 73 -4.55 9.85 7.08
CA LEU A 73 -5.83 9.53 7.69
C LEU A 73 -5.75 8.29 8.58
N GLY A 74 -5.02 7.25 8.17
CA GLY A 74 -4.82 6.06 8.99
C GLY A 74 -4.09 6.33 10.30
N PHE A 75 -3.13 7.26 10.31
CA PHE A 75 -2.46 7.70 11.53
C PHE A 75 -3.43 8.38 12.50
N LEU A 76 -4.32 9.23 11.99
CA LEU A 76 -5.34 9.93 12.79
C LEU A 76 -6.43 8.96 13.29
N ALA A 77 -6.88 8.05 12.41
CA ALA A 77 -7.91 7.06 12.71
C ALA A 77 -7.44 5.94 13.65
N ALA A 78 -6.12 5.71 13.80
CA ALA A 78 -5.58 4.62 14.59
C ALA A 78 -5.92 4.65 16.09
N SER A 79 -6.30 5.82 16.65
CA SER A 79 -6.81 5.90 18.03
C SER A 79 -8.23 5.35 18.18
N ASN A 80 -9.05 5.41 17.11
CA ASN A 80 -10.45 4.98 17.10
C ASN A 80 -11.28 5.48 18.30
N ASP A 81 -11.02 6.72 18.73
CA ASP A 81 -11.69 7.32 19.87
C ASP A 81 -12.96 8.04 19.39
N ILE A 82 -14.14 7.61 19.84
CA ILE A 82 -15.43 8.04 19.29
C ILE A 82 -15.62 9.56 19.41
N SER A 83 -15.06 10.18 20.45
CA SER A 83 -15.23 11.61 20.75
C SER A 83 -14.50 12.54 19.77
N GLU A 84 -13.41 12.09 19.13
CA GLU A 84 -12.52 12.94 18.33
C GLU A 84 -12.37 12.45 16.87
N SER A 85 -12.72 11.20 16.57
CA SER A 85 -12.21 10.50 15.38
C SER A 85 -13.23 10.07 14.32
N GLU A 86 -14.49 10.52 14.41
CA GLU A 86 -15.53 10.09 13.46
C GLU A 86 -15.18 10.46 12.01
N TRP A 87 -14.90 11.73 11.73
CA TRP A 87 -14.68 12.18 10.35
C TRP A 87 -13.40 11.60 9.73
N GLN A 88 -12.33 11.46 10.52
CA GLN A 88 -11.04 10.91 10.08
C GLN A 88 -11.21 9.45 9.67
N SER A 89 -11.95 8.68 10.47
CA SER A 89 -12.26 7.27 10.20
C SER A 89 -13.12 7.14 8.94
N TYR A 90 -14.16 7.95 8.78
CA TYR A 90 -14.99 7.96 7.56
C TYR A 90 -14.14 8.19 6.30
N TRP A 91 -13.30 9.23 6.28
CA TRP A 91 -12.44 9.50 5.12
C TRP A 91 -11.36 8.45 4.92
N PHE A 92 -10.82 7.86 6.00
CA PHE A 92 -9.88 6.75 5.93
C PHE A 92 -10.49 5.54 5.21
N PHE A 93 -11.75 5.22 5.51
CA PHE A 93 -12.49 4.15 4.84
C PHE A 93 -12.83 4.47 3.38
N ILE A 94 -13.26 5.71 3.09
CA ILE A 94 -13.56 6.13 1.72
C ILE A 94 -12.30 6.06 0.85
N LEU A 95 -11.19 6.68 1.31
CA LEU A 95 -9.93 6.63 0.57
C LEU A 95 -9.35 5.21 0.49
N GLY A 96 -9.47 4.40 1.54
CA GLY A 96 -9.01 3.01 1.53
C GLY A 96 -9.80 2.16 0.53
N SER A 97 -11.11 2.32 0.49
CA SER A 97 -11.98 1.62 -0.47
C SER A 97 -11.68 2.06 -1.91
N PHE A 98 -11.56 3.37 -2.13
CA PHE A 98 -11.16 3.91 -3.42
C PHE A 98 -9.78 3.40 -3.84
N PHE A 99 -8.81 3.36 -2.92
CA PHE A 99 -7.47 2.83 -3.18
C PHE A 99 -7.53 1.36 -3.62
N LEU A 100 -8.29 0.50 -2.93
CA LEU A 100 -8.42 -0.91 -3.30
C LEU A 100 -9.03 -1.10 -4.69
N VAL A 101 -10.04 -0.29 -5.05
CA VAL A 101 -10.64 -0.30 -6.39
C VAL A 101 -9.66 0.25 -7.44
N TYR A 102 -8.84 1.24 -7.08
CA TYR A 102 -7.89 1.89 -7.98
C TYR A 102 -6.64 1.03 -8.29
N VAL A 103 -6.14 0.27 -7.31
CA VAL A 103 -4.94 -0.59 -7.45
C VAL A 103 -4.88 -1.43 -8.74
N PRO A 104 -5.94 -2.16 -9.17
CA PRO A 104 -5.89 -2.94 -10.40
C PRO A 104 -5.74 -2.09 -11.68
N PHE A 105 -6.11 -0.81 -11.65
CA PHE A 105 -6.02 0.11 -12.79
C PHE A 105 -4.72 0.94 -12.79
N SER A 106 -3.95 0.91 -11.71
CA SER A 106 -2.70 1.64 -11.58
C SER A 106 -1.48 0.81 -12.04
N LYS A 107 -0.34 1.46 -12.26
CA LYS A 107 0.96 0.77 -12.50
C LYS A 107 1.36 -0.19 -11.37
N ILE A 108 0.80 -0.01 -10.16
CA ILE A 108 1.02 -0.89 -9.01
C ILE A 108 0.42 -2.28 -9.24
N SER A 109 -0.55 -2.43 -10.16
CA SER A 109 -1.14 -3.73 -10.52
C SER A 109 -0.10 -4.80 -10.86
N HIS A 110 1.05 -4.41 -11.43
CA HIS A 110 2.15 -5.34 -11.72
C HIS A 110 2.61 -6.12 -10.47
N TYR A 111 2.63 -5.50 -9.29
CA TYR A 111 3.00 -6.16 -8.04
C TYR A 111 1.99 -7.24 -7.64
N LEU A 112 0.70 -7.06 -7.94
CA LEU A 112 -0.32 -8.07 -7.72
C LEU A 112 -0.14 -9.26 -8.67
N TYR A 113 0.14 -8.99 -9.94
CA TYR A 113 0.26 -10.04 -10.96
C TYR A 113 1.58 -10.82 -10.89
N TYR A 114 2.66 -10.20 -10.40
CA TYR A 114 4.00 -10.81 -10.32
C TYR A 114 4.02 -12.24 -9.74
N PRO A 115 3.46 -12.53 -8.55
CA PRO A 115 3.48 -13.88 -7.99
C PRO A 115 2.70 -14.89 -8.84
N PHE A 116 1.54 -14.50 -9.40
CA PHE A 116 0.73 -15.38 -10.24
C PHE A 116 1.46 -15.73 -11.54
N THR A 117 2.05 -14.73 -12.20
CA THR A 117 2.84 -14.92 -13.42
C THR A 117 4.05 -15.80 -13.13
N ARG A 118 4.76 -15.58 -12.02
CA ARG A 118 5.94 -16.39 -11.65
C ARG A 118 5.56 -17.85 -11.37
N PHE A 119 4.46 -18.09 -10.68
CA PHE A 119 3.93 -19.44 -10.43
C PHE A 119 3.51 -20.13 -11.72
N TYR A 120 2.77 -19.44 -12.58
CA TYR A 120 2.29 -19.97 -13.86
C TYR A 120 3.45 -20.32 -14.79
N LEU A 121 4.41 -19.41 -14.98
CA LEU A 121 5.60 -19.64 -15.81
C LEU A 121 6.49 -20.73 -15.23
N GLY A 122 6.69 -20.77 -13.91
CA GLY A 122 7.44 -21.83 -13.26
C GLY A 122 6.84 -23.22 -13.51
N LYS A 123 5.50 -23.33 -13.44
CA LYS A 123 4.77 -24.58 -13.70
C LYS A 123 4.75 -24.96 -15.18
N SER A 124 4.60 -24.00 -16.10
CA SER A 124 4.45 -24.28 -17.53
C SER A 124 5.79 -24.46 -18.27
N LEU A 125 6.79 -23.63 -17.97
CA LEU A 125 8.11 -23.67 -18.60
C LEU A 125 9.10 -24.58 -17.86
N GLY A 126 9.01 -24.67 -16.53
CA GLY A 126 9.86 -25.55 -15.72
C GLY A 126 9.58 -27.05 -15.95
N ARG A 127 8.31 -27.43 -16.18
CA ARG A 127 7.94 -28.82 -16.51
C ARG A 127 8.40 -29.27 -17.91
N ARG A 128 8.61 -28.33 -18.83
CA ARG A 128 9.00 -28.62 -20.22
C ARG A 128 10.52 -28.65 -20.43
N GLY A 129 11.32 -28.47 -19.38
CA GLY A 129 12.79 -28.53 -19.47
C GLY A 129 13.43 -27.42 -20.30
N VAL A 130 12.68 -26.37 -20.66
CA VAL A 130 13.14 -25.29 -21.56
C VAL A 130 14.03 -24.27 -20.83
N PHE A 131 14.09 -24.34 -19.49
CA PHE A 131 14.93 -23.50 -18.63
C PHE A 131 15.35 -24.27 -17.36
N PRO A 132 16.61 -24.21 -16.90
CA PRO A 132 17.72 -23.40 -17.43
C PRO A 132 18.50 -24.13 -18.53
N TYR A 133 18.99 -23.35 -19.50
CA TYR A 133 19.93 -23.79 -20.54
C TYR A 133 21.23 -24.24 -19.88
N LYS A 134 21.49 -25.55 -19.82
CA LYS A 134 22.85 -26.06 -19.57
C LYS A 134 23.70 -25.61 -20.77
N ARG A 135 24.57 -24.61 -20.55
CA ARG A 135 25.64 -24.31 -21.51
C ARG A 135 26.50 -25.57 -21.62
N VAL A 136 26.48 -26.21 -22.79
CA VAL A 136 27.46 -27.22 -23.16
C VAL A 136 28.80 -26.49 -23.19
N GLN A 137 29.65 -26.72 -22.19
CA GLN A 137 31.07 -26.34 -22.26
C GLN A 137 31.73 -27.38 -23.17
N SER A 138 32.09 -26.96 -24.38
CA SER A 138 33.06 -27.64 -25.24
C SER A 138 34.37 -26.89 -25.20
#